data_AF-A0A2K8N6P3-F1
#
_entry.id   AF-A0A2K8N6P3-F1
#
_cell.length_a   1.000
_cell.length_b   1.000
_cell.length_c   1.000
_cell.angle_alpha   90.00
_cell.angle_beta   90.00
_cell.angle_gamma   90.00
#
_symmetry.space_group_name_H-M   'P 1'
#
loop_
_entity.id
_entity.type
_entity.pdbx_description
1 polymer ?
#
loop_
_entity_poly.entity_id
_entity_poly.type
_entity_poly.pdbx_seq_one_letter_code
_entity_poly.pdbx_strand_id
1 'polypeptide(L)'
;MLRRRYHRSERLYVVLDNFSPHKHRAVTKWAAENDVELVFTPTQASWLNRIESHFAPLRSFVLRGSHYPNHEALATAIRSYLRWRNKHSRHARLLREQKKIKVV
;
A
#
# COMPACT_ATOMS: atom_id res chain seq x y z
N MET A 1 1.06 7.49 13.51
CA MET A 1 0.45 6.14 13.67
C MET A 1 -0.97 6.14 13.14
N LEU A 2 -1.40 5.03 12.52
CA LEU A 2 -2.70 4.89 11.83
C LEU A 2 -3.91 5.31 12.68
N ARG A 3 -3.98 4.85 13.94
CA ARG A 3 -5.09 5.15 14.86
C ARG A 3 -5.35 6.65 15.06
N ARG A 4 -4.30 7.48 15.06
CA ARG A 4 -4.43 8.94 15.26
C ARG A 4 -5.14 9.67 14.11
N ARG A 5 -5.40 9.00 12.99
CA ARG A 5 -6.07 9.59 11.82
C ARG A 5 -7.59 9.44 11.80
N TYR A 6 -8.15 8.61 12.69
CA TYR A 6 -9.58 8.25 12.70
C TYR A 6 -10.11 8.28 14.13
N HIS A 7 -11.39 8.64 14.33
CA HIS A 7 -11.97 8.79 15.67
C HIS A 7 -12.04 7.45 16.41
N ARG A 8 -11.84 7.41 17.73
CA ARG A 8 -11.72 6.13 18.48
C ARG A 8 -13.00 5.28 18.47
N SER A 9 -14.16 5.88 18.18
CA SER A 9 -15.42 5.13 18.00
C SER A 9 -15.52 4.42 16.66
N GLU A 10 -14.61 4.69 15.71
CA GLU A 10 -14.59 4.02 14.41
C GLU A 10 -13.69 2.80 14.46
N ARG A 11 -14.29 1.64 14.17
CA ARG A 11 -13.58 0.39 13.93
C ARG A 11 -12.86 0.45 12.59
N LEU A 12 -11.57 0.12 12.59
CA LEU A 12 -10.76 0.12 11.37
C LEU A 12 -10.57 -1.30 10.86
N TYR A 13 -10.74 -1.50 9.55
CA TYR A 13 -10.42 -2.76 8.87
C TYR A 13 -9.17 -2.57 8.03
N VAL A 14 -8.15 -3.38 8.27
CA VAL A 14 -6.93 -3.41 7.47
C VAL A 14 -6.94 -4.71 6.69
N VAL A 15 -6.96 -4.62 5.35
CA VAL A 15 -6.86 -5.78 4.45
C VAL A 15 -5.39 -6.00 4.11
N LEU A 16 -4.92 -7.24 4.22
CA LEU A 16 -3.51 -7.59 4.09
C LEU A 16 -3.30 -9.02 3.56
N ASP A 17 -2.08 -9.32 3.11
CA ASP A 17 -1.68 -10.66 2.73
C ASP A 17 -1.26 -11.51 3.94
N ASN A 18 -0.82 -12.74 3.67
CA ASN A 18 -0.42 -13.70 4.70
C ASN A 18 1.04 -13.58 5.14
N PHE A 19 1.73 -12.48 4.87
CA PHE A 19 3.13 -12.31 5.24
C PHE A 19 3.33 -12.45 6.77
N SER A 20 4.28 -13.28 7.19
CA SER A 20 4.41 -13.72 8.59
C SER A 20 4.56 -12.58 9.61
N PRO A 21 5.23 -11.43 9.33
CA PRO A 21 5.28 -10.31 10.25
C PRO A 21 3.93 -9.69 10.56
N HIS A 22 2.93 -9.82 9.67
CA HIS A 22 1.59 -9.33 9.94
C HIS A 22 0.86 -10.13 11.03
N LYS A 23 1.27 -11.37 11.25
CA LYS A 23 0.75 -12.26 12.30
C LYS A 23 1.59 -12.21 13.58
N HIS A 24 2.63 -11.38 13.61
CA HIS A 24 3.49 -11.26 14.78
C HIS A 24 2.73 -10.71 15.99
N ARG A 25 3.06 -11.20 17.19
CA ARG A 25 2.37 -10.87 18.45
C ARG A 25 2.26 -9.36 18.70
N ALA A 26 3.29 -8.60 18.33
CA ALA A 26 3.29 -7.15 18.48
C ALA A 26 2.21 -6.46 17.60
N VAL A 27 1.99 -6.98 16.39
CA VAL A 27 1.01 -6.45 15.43
C VAL A 27 -0.40 -6.79 15.87
N THR A 28 -0.65 -8.05 16.23
CA THR A 28 -1.99 -8.50 16.67
C THR A 28 -2.40 -7.86 17.99
N LYS A 29 -1.47 -7.72 18.95
CA LYS A 29 -1.71 -6.98 20.20
C LYS A 29 -2.07 -5.52 19.93
N TRP A 30 -1.28 -4.83 19.10
CA TRP A 30 -1.57 -3.44 18.76
C TRP A 30 -2.93 -3.28 18.09
N ALA A 31 -3.30 -4.20 17.19
CA ALA A 31 -4.58 -4.15 16.50
C ALA A 31 -5.77 -4.26 17.48
N ALA A 32 -5.70 -5.22 18.42
CA ALA A 32 -6.71 -5.40 19.46
C ALA A 32 -6.85 -4.17 20.37
N GLU A 33 -5.73 -3.56 20.78
CA GLU A 33 -5.72 -2.36 21.64
C GLU A 33 -6.27 -1.09 20.94
N ASN A 34 -6.41 -1.10 19.62
CA ASN A 34 -6.74 0.08 18.81
C ASN A 34 -8.06 -0.04 18.03
N ASP A 35 -8.88 -1.06 18.33
CA ASP A 35 -10.11 -1.40 17.61
C ASP A 35 -9.87 -1.52 16.09
N VAL A 36 -8.84 -2.30 15.74
CA VAL A 36 -8.43 -2.59 14.37
C VAL A 36 -8.62 -4.08 14.10
N GLU A 37 -9.41 -4.41 13.08
CA GLU A 37 -9.55 -5.75 12.56
C GLU A 37 -8.57 -6.00 11.41
N LEU A 38 -7.77 -7.06 11.53
CA LEU A 38 -6.87 -7.52 10.48
C LEU A 38 -7.60 -8.55 9.62
N VAL A 39 -7.89 -8.20 8.36
CA VAL A 39 -8.59 -9.04 7.39
C VAL A 39 -7.58 -9.62 6.41
N PHE A 40 -7.25 -10.89 6.58
CA PHE A 40 -6.30 -11.59 5.72
C PHE A 40 -6.97 -12.05 4.42
N THR A 41 -6.32 -11.79 3.29
CA THR A 41 -6.68 -12.40 2.01
C THR A 41 -6.46 -13.92 2.05
N PRO A 42 -7.15 -14.72 1.23
CA PRO A 42 -6.86 -16.15 1.09
C PRO A 42 -5.39 -16.43 0.75
N THR A 43 -4.89 -17.60 1.13
CA THR A 43 -3.53 -18.03 0.75
C THR A 43 -3.42 -18.13 -0.77
N GLN A 44 -2.31 -17.64 -1.34
CA GLN A 44 -2.11 -17.47 -2.79
C GLN A 44 -3.10 -16.50 -3.46
N ALA A 45 -3.88 -15.77 -2.64
CA ALA A 45 -4.78 -14.65 -2.90
C ALA A 45 -4.18 -13.31 -3.35
N SER A 46 -2.94 -13.24 -3.86
CA SER A 46 -2.21 -11.96 -4.04
C SER A 46 -3.01 -10.93 -4.84
N TRP A 47 -3.80 -11.43 -5.78
CA TRP A 47 -4.62 -10.65 -6.68
C TRP A 47 -5.77 -9.91 -5.96
N LEU A 48 -6.24 -10.43 -4.82
CA LEU A 48 -7.21 -9.74 -3.96
C LEU A 48 -6.56 -8.63 -3.10
N ASN A 49 -5.23 -8.62 -2.98
CA ASN A 49 -4.52 -7.62 -2.22
C ASN A 49 -4.41 -6.30 -3.01
N ARG A 50 -5.33 -5.37 -2.72
CA ARG A 50 -5.48 -4.07 -3.42
C ARG A 50 -4.20 -3.23 -3.51
N ILE A 51 -3.25 -3.40 -2.58
CA ILE A 51 -1.98 -2.67 -2.63
C ILE A 51 -1.17 -3.04 -3.87
N GLU A 52 -1.33 -4.26 -4.38
CA GLU A 52 -0.53 -4.77 -5.50
C GLU A 52 -0.74 -3.95 -6.77
N SER A 53 -1.98 -3.54 -7.05
CA SER A 53 -2.31 -2.69 -8.20
C SER A 53 -1.59 -1.33 -8.19
N HIS A 54 -1.03 -0.92 -7.05
CA HIS A 54 -0.25 0.32 -6.93
C HIS A 54 1.24 0.14 -7.27
N PHE A 55 1.76 -1.08 -7.28
CA PHE A 55 3.18 -1.34 -7.52
C PHE A 55 3.58 -1.16 -8.99
N ALA A 56 2.73 -1.52 -9.96
CA ALA A 56 3.03 -1.29 -11.38
C ALA A 56 3.18 0.20 -11.73
N PRO A 57 2.24 1.08 -11.35
CA PRO A 57 2.43 2.52 -11.46
C PRO A 57 3.70 3.02 -10.76
N LEU A 58 3.94 2.62 -9.50
CA LEU A 58 5.14 3.05 -8.78
C LEU A 58 6.42 2.68 -9.56
N ARG A 59 6.48 1.44 -10.06
CA ARG A 59 7.59 0.98 -10.90
C ARG A 59 7.72 1.81 -12.16
N SER A 60 6.63 2.07 -12.88
CA SER A 60 6.68 2.82 -14.14
C SER A 60 7.04 4.30 -13.97
N PHE A 61 6.59 4.95 -12.90
CA PHE A 61 6.74 6.40 -12.72
C PHE A 61 7.98 6.78 -11.91
N VAL A 62 8.49 5.88 -11.07
CA VAL A 62 9.57 6.19 -10.11
C VAL A 62 10.81 5.34 -10.33
N LEU A 63 10.67 4.05 -10.64
CA LEU A 63 11.80 3.11 -10.61
C LEU A 63 12.37 2.79 -12.00
N ARG A 64 11.52 2.77 -13.04
CA ARG A 64 11.93 2.35 -14.37
C ARG A 64 12.82 3.42 -15.00
N GLY A 65 14.07 3.04 -15.31
CA GLY A 65 15.05 3.94 -15.95
C GLY A 65 15.65 4.98 -15.00
N SER A 66 15.45 4.85 -13.69
CA SER A 66 16.00 5.77 -12.69
C SER A 66 17.31 5.23 -12.10
N HIS A 67 18.25 6.13 -11.80
CA HIS A 67 19.42 5.82 -10.97
C HIS A 67 19.51 6.85 -9.84
N TYR A 68 19.07 6.45 -8.64
CA TYR A 68 19.12 7.32 -7.47
C TYR A 68 20.46 7.15 -6.74
N PRO A 69 21.12 8.24 -6.32
CA PRO A 69 22.44 8.18 -5.68
C PRO A 69 22.41 7.54 -4.29
N ASN A 70 21.24 7.50 -3.62
CA ASN A 70 21.06 6.91 -2.30
C ASN A 70 19.57 6.63 -2.01
N HIS A 71 19.30 5.97 -0.88
CA HIS A 71 17.95 5.64 -0.45
C HIS A 71 17.09 6.86 -0.10
N GLU A 72 17.68 7.96 0.34
CA GLU A 72 16.92 9.19 0.66
C GLU A 72 16.36 9.86 -0.59
N ALA A 73 17.15 9.89 -1.67
CA ALA A 73 16.74 10.37 -2.97
C ALA A 73 15.58 9.53 -3.52
N LEU A 74 15.69 8.20 -3.47
CA LEU A 74 14.60 7.29 -3.84
C LEU A 74 13.35 7.53 -3.00
N ALA A 75 13.48 7.63 -1.68
CA ALA A 75 12.35 7.88 -0.79
C ALA A 75 11.66 9.23 -1.09
N THR A 76 12.44 10.27 -1.43
CA THR A 76 11.92 11.58 -1.84
C THR A 76 11.18 11.51 -3.18
N ALA A 77 11.69 10.75 -4.14
CA ALA A 77 11.02 10.52 -5.41
C ALA A 77 9.69 9.77 -5.23
N ILE A 78 9.69 8.71 -4.41
CA ILE A 78 8.47 7.97 -4.05
C ILE A 78 7.45 8.92 -3.40
N ARG A 79 7.84 9.71 -2.38
CA ARG A 79 6.93 10.67 -1.73
C ARG A 79 6.37 11.71 -2.69
N SER A 80 7.18 12.21 -3.61
CA SER A 80 6.75 13.19 -4.61
C SER A 80 5.77 12.58 -5.60
N TYR A 81 6.02 11.36 -6.06
CA TYR A 81 5.06 10.57 -6.84
C TYR A 81 3.76 10.31 -6.06
N LEU A 82 3.82 9.95 -4.78
CA LEU A 82 2.62 9.73 -3.96
C LEU A 82 1.77 11.01 -3.83
N ARG A 83 2.39 12.18 -3.67
CA ARG A 83 1.68 13.47 -3.67
C ARG A 83 1.05 13.76 -5.02
N TRP A 84 1.80 13.55 -6.11
CA TRP A 84 1.30 13.78 -7.47
C TRP A 84 0.14 12.85 -7.81
N ARG A 85 0.27 11.52 -7.61
CA ARG A 85 -0.78 10.54 -7.94
C ARG A 85 -2.08 10.81 -7.18
N ASN A 86 -1.98 11.26 -5.91
CA ASN A 86 -3.15 11.52 -5.09
C ASN A 86 -3.92 12.75 -5.59
N LYS A 87 -3.22 13.75 -6.14
CA LYS A 87 -3.83 14.91 -6.81
C LYS A 87 -4.37 14.58 -8.20
N HIS A 88 -3.85 13.54 -8.85
CA HIS A 88 -4.16 13.18 -10.25
C HIS A 88 -4.76 11.77 -10.38
N SER A 89 -5.72 11.44 -9.50
CA SER A 89 -6.32 10.09 -9.42
C SER A 89 -6.96 9.60 -10.72
N ARG A 90 -7.36 10.52 -11.61
CA ARG A 90 -7.98 10.23 -12.92
C ARG A 90 -7.01 10.31 -14.11
N HIS A 91 -5.71 10.47 -13.87
CA HIS A 91 -4.74 10.58 -14.95
C HIS A 91 -4.70 9.30 -15.80
N ALA A 92 -4.92 9.43 -17.12
CA ALA A 92 -5.12 8.28 -18.00
C ALA A 92 -3.95 7.27 -17.97
N ARG A 93 -2.70 7.74 -17.93
CA ARG A 93 -1.52 6.87 -17.82
C ARG A 93 -1.47 6.14 -16.47
N LEU A 94 -1.86 6.80 -15.37
CA LEU A 94 -1.90 6.18 -14.03
C LEU A 94 -2.91 5.03 -14.02
N LEU A 95 -4.11 5.27 -14.53
CA LEU A 95 -5.16 4.26 -14.65
C LEU A 95 -4.74 3.09 -15.55
N ARG A 96 -4.04 3.38 -16.66
CA ARG A 96 -3.49 2.35 -17.54
C ARG A 96 -2.48 1.47 -16.83
N GLU A 97 -1.52 2.06 -16.10
CA GLU A 97 -0.53 1.29 -15.35
C GLU A 97 -1.17 0.46 -14.21
N GLN A 98 -2.21 0.98 -13.54
CA GLN A 98 -2.94 0.24 -12.50
C GLN A 98 -3.61 -1.03 -13.05
N LYS A 99 -4.17 -0.94 -14.28
CA LYS A 99 -4.82 -2.07 -14.96
C LYS A 99 -3.85 -3.13 -15.49
N LYS A 100 -2.53 -2.86 -15.50
CA LYS A 100 -1.52 -3.83 -16.00
C LYS A 100 -1.30 -5.00 -15.05
N ILE A 101 -1.50 -4.80 -13.75
CA ILE A 101 -1.55 -5.90 -12.81
C ILE A 101 -2.93 -6.53 -12.98
N LYS A 102 -3.03 -7.39 -13.99
CA LYS A 102 -4.08 -8.38 -14.08
C LYS A 102 -3.78 -9.41 -13.01
N VAL A 103 -4.37 -9.14 -11.87
CA VAL A 103 -4.91 -10.10 -10.92
C VAL A 103 -5.48 -11.29 -11.72
N VAL A 104 -4.68 -12.35 -11.95
CA VAL A 104 -5.14 -13.64 -12.47
C VAL A 104 -5.71 -14.42 -11.30
#